data_AF-A0A3R9NDH6-F1
#
_entry.id   AF-A0A3R9NDH6-F1
#
_cell.length_a   1.000
_cell.length_b   1.000
_cell.length_c   1.000
_cell.angle_alpha   90.00
_cell.angle_beta   90.00
_cell.angle_gamma   90.00
#
_symmetry.space_group_name_H-M   'P 1'
#
loop_
_entity.id
_entity.type
_entity.pdbx_description
1 polymer ?
#
loop_
_entity_poly.entity_id
_entity_poly.type
_entity_poly.pdbx_seq_one_letter_code
_entity_poly.pdbx_strand_id
1 'polypeptide(L)'
;MHLNTDPQAPARRPCLRDLARLTTTLLPPALVMLTPLEELERRCQEIDLTHPEYREETPLVRAYERRRRTQLSGALRLVRTGTAAPAFSESATRA
;
A
#
# COMPACT_ATOMS: atom_id res chain seq x y z
N MET A 1 25.39 -16.33 30.54
CA MET A 1 25.45 -15.47 29.35
C MET A 1 24.62 -14.24 29.61
N HIS A 2 25.22 -13.06 29.74
CA HIS A 2 24.48 -11.79 29.78
C HIS A 2 24.20 -11.39 28.33
N LEU A 3 22.95 -11.53 27.89
CA LEU A 3 22.49 -10.90 26.66
C LEU A 3 22.43 -9.41 26.95
N ASN A 4 23.43 -8.67 26.46
CA ASN A 4 23.43 -7.21 26.47
C ASN A 4 22.20 -6.74 25.68
N THR A 5 21.11 -6.54 26.39
CA THR A 5 19.91 -5.91 25.86
C THR A 5 20.20 -4.43 25.98
N ASP A 6 20.71 -3.83 24.89
CA ASP A 6 20.84 -2.38 24.82
C ASP A 6 19.47 -1.78 25.16
N PRO A 7 19.41 -0.74 26.03
CA PRO A 7 18.16 -0.16 26.44
C PRO A 7 17.42 0.35 25.21
N GLN A 8 16.30 -0.28 24.89
CA GLN A 8 15.44 0.12 23.78
C GLN A 8 15.05 1.58 24.00
N ALA A 9 15.50 2.46 23.11
CA ALA A 9 15.21 3.89 23.23
C ALA A 9 13.68 4.09 23.36
N PRO A 10 13.24 5.04 24.20
CA PRO A 10 11.82 5.28 24.40
C PRO A 10 11.16 5.62 23.07
N ALA A 11 9.99 5.02 22.82
CA ALA A 11 9.20 5.25 21.61
C ALA A 11 8.98 6.77 21.44
N ARG A 12 9.37 7.28 20.27
CA ARG A 12 9.25 8.70 19.96
C ARG A 12 7.85 8.96 19.41
N ARG A 13 7.40 10.21 19.47
CA ARG A 13 6.17 10.58 18.78
C ARG A 13 6.48 10.71 17.28
N PRO A 14 5.59 10.22 16.40
CA PRO A 14 5.78 10.39 14.97
C PRO A 14 5.82 11.87 14.64
N CYS A 15 6.75 12.25 13.77
CA CYS A 15 6.99 13.64 13.41
C CYS A 15 6.82 13.86 11.90
N LEU A 16 6.16 14.96 11.54
CA LEU A 16 5.84 15.27 10.14
C LEU A 16 7.11 15.52 9.30
N ARG A 17 8.18 16.03 9.93
CA ARG A 17 9.45 16.29 9.25
C ARG A 17 10.11 14.99 8.80
N ASP A 18 10.15 14.00 9.67
CA ASP A 18 10.79 12.72 9.40
C ASP A 18 9.93 11.90 8.44
N LEU A 19 8.60 12.00 8.54
CA LEU A 19 7.68 11.41 7.56
C LEU A 19 7.88 12.01 6.16
N ALA A 20 8.01 13.34 6.06
CA ALA A 20 8.28 14.00 4.80
C ALA A 20 9.64 13.59 4.21
N ARG A 21 10.68 13.47 5.04
CA ARG A 21 12.00 12.98 4.61
C ARG A 21 11.90 11.53 4.13
N LEU A 22 11.35 10.64 4.95
CA LEU A 22 11.14 9.23 4.63
C LEU A 22 10.45 9.04 3.28
N THR A 23 9.35 9.75 3.06
CA THR A 23 8.56 9.67 1.82
C THR A 23 9.21 10.37 0.64
N THR A 24 10.20 11.23 0.83
CA THR A 24 10.94 11.85 -0.28
C THR A 24 12.16 11.03 -0.68
N THR A 25 12.78 10.32 0.27
CA THR A 25 14.07 9.66 0.05
C THR A 25 13.97 8.14 -0.05
N LEU A 26 13.41 7.47 0.95
CA LEU A 26 13.46 6.00 1.07
C LEU A 26 12.18 5.32 0.56
N LEU A 27 11.03 5.97 0.71
CA LEU A 27 9.72 5.46 0.32
C LEU A 27 8.97 6.49 -0.54
N PRO A 28 9.45 6.79 -1.77
CA PRO A 28 8.78 7.70 -2.67
C PRO A 28 7.34 7.22 -2.97
N PRO A 29 6.34 8.11 -3.06
CA PRO A 29 4.94 7.72 -3.23
C PRO A 29 4.70 6.82 -4.44
N ALA A 30 5.41 7.08 -5.54
CA ALA A 30 5.33 6.25 -6.75
C ALA A 30 5.75 4.79 -6.48
N LEU A 31 6.80 4.57 -5.70
CA LEU A 31 7.25 3.23 -5.32
C LEU A 31 6.21 2.56 -4.40
N VAL A 32 5.79 3.27 -3.35
CA VAL A 32 4.80 2.76 -2.37
C VAL A 32 3.50 2.30 -3.05
N MET A 33 3.04 3.04 -4.06
CA MET A 33 1.80 2.75 -4.78
C MET A 33 1.91 1.55 -5.73
N LEU A 34 3.11 1.27 -6.27
CA LEU A 34 3.33 0.22 -7.26
C LEU A 34 3.78 -1.11 -6.62
N THR A 35 4.46 -1.06 -5.48
CA THR A 35 4.99 -2.25 -4.80
C THR A 35 3.87 -3.06 -4.12
N PRO A 36 3.85 -4.40 -4.19
CA PRO A 36 2.95 -5.25 -3.39
C PRO A 36 3.02 -4.94 -1.88
N LEU A 37 1.91 -5.12 -1.14
CA LEU A 37 1.88 -4.78 0.30
C LEU A 37 2.90 -5.57 1.13
N GLU A 38 3.12 -6.84 0.79
CA GLU A 38 4.09 -7.71 1.48
C GLU A 38 5.53 -7.23 1.29
N GLU A 39 5.87 -6.80 0.07
CA GLU A 39 7.19 -6.23 -0.24
C GLU A 39 7.39 -4.87 0.43
N LEU A 40 6.35 -4.03 0.45
CA LEU A 40 6.37 -2.76 1.18
C LEU A 40 6.61 -2.99 2.69
N GLU A 41 5.96 -4.00 3.27
CA GLU A 41 6.15 -4.35 4.68
C GLU A 41 7.58 -4.80 4.98
N ARG A 42 8.16 -5.66 4.14
CA ARG A 42 9.57 -6.06 4.25
C ARG A 42 10.49 -4.84 4.15
N ARG A 43 10.22 -3.94 3.20
CA ARG A 43 11.02 -2.73 3.03
C ARG A 43 10.93 -1.80 4.24
N CYS A 44 9.75 -1.67 4.86
CA CYS A 44 9.61 -0.92 6.10
C CYS A 44 10.42 -1.56 7.24
N GLN A 45 10.41 -2.89 7.37
CA GLN A 45 11.22 -3.58 8.39
C GLN A 45 12.73 -3.35 8.18
N GLU A 46 13.20 -3.39 6.94
CA GLU A 46 14.60 -3.07 6.62
C GLU A 46 14.95 -1.63 7.00
N ILE A 47 14.05 -0.68 6.72
CA ILE A 47 14.24 0.73 7.09
C ILE A 47 14.27 0.88 8.61
N ASP A 48 13.39 0.20 9.35
CA ASP A 48 13.38 0.27 10.82
C ASP A 48 14.69 -0.24 11.44
N LEU A 49 15.35 -1.21 10.79
CA LEU A 49 16.64 -1.76 11.21
C LEU A 49 17.83 -0.88 10.82
N THR A 50 17.78 -0.24 9.64
CA THR A 50 18.89 0.56 9.10
C THR A 50 18.83 2.04 9.47
N HIS A 51 17.62 2.56 9.69
CA HIS A 51 17.29 3.95 9.97
C HIS A 51 16.30 4.02 11.16
N PRO A 52 16.78 3.79 12.40
CA PRO A 52 15.92 3.75 13.58
C PRO A 52 15.18 5.06 13.83
N GLU A 53 15.61 6.18 13.23
CA GLU A 53 14.91 7.46 13.30
C GLU A 53 13.52 7.46 12.65
N TYR A 54 13.24 6.56 11.70
CA TYR A 54 11.96 6.50 10.98
C TYR A 54 10.99 5.44 11.51
N ARG A 55 11.33 4.76 12.61
CA ARG A 55 10.59 3.60 13.14
C ARG A 55 9.13 3.93 13.50
N GLU A 56 8.84 5.19 13.81
CA GLU A 56 7.49 5.65 14.17
C GLU A 56 6.68 6.06 12.92
N GLU A 57 7.36 6.43 11.83
CA GLU A 57 6.77 6.91 10.58
C GLU A 57 6.51 5.79 9.56
N THR A 58 7.38 4.78 9.48
CA THR A 58 7.21 3.62 8.59
C THR A 58 5.87 2.89 8.76
N PRO A 59 5.30 2.66 9.97
CA PRO A 59 3.98 2.04 10.09
C PRO A 59 2.86 2.92 9.55
N LEU A 60 3.01 4.25 9.56
CA LEU A 60 2.01 5.18 9.03
C LEU A 60 1.90 5.06 7.51
N VAL A 61 3.03 4.91 6.82
CA VAL A 61 3.06 4.69 5.36
C VAL A 61 2.33 3.39 5.00
N ARG A 62 2.62 2.30 5.71
CA ARG A 62 1.95 1.00 5.51
C ARG A 62 0.46 1.09 5.79
N ALA A 63 0.05 1.74 6.88
CA ALA A 63 -1.36 1.89 7.25
C ALA A 63 -2.14 2.71 6.21
N TYR A 64 -1.55 3.80 5.72
CA TYR A 64 -2.15 4.63 4.68
C TYR A 64 -2.34 3.84 3.38
N GLU A 65 -1.31 3.14 2.90
CA GLU A 65 -1.40 2.41 1.64
C GLU A 65 -2.39 1.24 1.73
N ARG A 66 -2.42 0.52 2.86
CA ARG A 66 -3.43 -0.52 3.10
C ARG A 66 -4.84 0.07 3.03
N ARG A 67 -5.09 1.18 3.73
CA ARG A 67 -6.38 1.88 3.70
C ARG A 67 -6.75 2.33 2.28
N ARG A 68 -5.80 2.92 1.56
CA ARG A 68 -5.98 3.37 0.16
C ARG A 68 -6.39 2.21 -0.74
N ARG A 69 -5.68 1.07 -0.67
CA ARG A 69 -6.01 -0.13 -1.46
C ARG A 69 -7.39 -0.67 -1.12
N THR A 70 -7.76 -0.75 0.16
CA THR A 70 -9.10 -1.18 0.57
C THR A 70 -10.20 -0.26 0.02
N GLN A 71 -9.99 1.05 0.04
CA GLN A 71 -10.95 2.01 -0.51
C GLN A 71 -11.10 1.88 -2.03
N LEU A 72 -9.99 1.68 -2.74
CA LEU A 72 -10.01 1.52 -4.20
C LEU A 72 -10.55 0.15 -4.64
N SER A 73 -10.25 -0.92 -3.90
CA SER A 73 -10.79 -2.25 -4.19
C SER A 73 -12.30 -2.33 -3.96
N GLY A 74 -12.84 -1.56 -3.01
CA GLY A 74 -14.28 -1.44 -2.79
C GLY A 74 -15.01 -0.66 -3.89
N ALA A 75 -14.34 0.28 -4.55
CA ALA A 75 -14.89 1.07 -5.65
C ALA A 75 -14.84 0.34 -7.00
N LEU A 76 -13.90 -0.60 -7.17
CA LEU A 76 -13.84 -1.50 -8.34
C LEU A 76 -14.82 -2.68 -8.18
N ARG A 77 -16.11 -2.40 -7.93
CA ARG A 77 -17.14 -3.35 -8.35
C ARG A 77 -17.14 -3.30 -9.86
N LEU A 78 -16.47 -4.26 -10.50
CA LEU A 78 -16.70 -4.60 -11.89
C LEU A 78 -18.20 -4.76 -12.04
N VAL A 79 -18.88 -3.76 -12.59
CA VAL A 79 -20.21 -3.94 -13.16
C VAL A 79 -19.96 -4.97 -14.23
N ARG A 80 -20.22 -6.22 -13.89
CA ARG A 80 -20.32 -7.31 -14.85
C ARG A 80 -21.53 -6.89 -15.67
N THR A 81 -21.30 -6.05 -16.68
CA THR A 81 -22.25 -5.85 -17.75
C THR A 81 -22.38 -7.24 -18.33
N GLY A 82 -23.41 -7.95 -17.88
CA GLY A 82 -23.99 -9.01 -18.67
C GLY A 82 -24.40 -8.32 -19.95
N THR A 83 -23.47 -8.26 -20.91
CA THR A 83 -23.80 -8.22 -22.32
C THR A 83 -24.49 -9.54 -22.59
N ALA A 84 -25.77 -9.63 -22.18
CA ALA A 84 -26.75 -10.33 -22.97
C ALA A 84 -26.62 -9.69 -24.35
N ALA A 85 -25.92 -10.38 -25.24
CA ALA A 85 -25.94 -10.05 -26.65
C ALA A 85 -27.43 -9.98 -27.04
N PRO A 86 -27.91 -8.89 -27.65
CA PRO A 86 -29.24 -8.93 -28.25
C PRO A 86 -29.21 -10.05 -29.29
N ALA A 87 -30.05 -11.06 -29.10
CA ALA A 87 -30.31 -12.09 -30.09
C ALA A 87 -30.92 -11.38 -31.31
N PHE A 88 -30.08 -11.06 -32.29
CA PHE A 88 -30.56 -10.71 -33.62
C PHE A 88 -31.20 -11.96 -34.22
N SER A 89 -32.52 -12.05 -34.16
CA SER A 89 -33.27 -13.00 -34.96
C SER A 89 -33.30 -12.47 -36.40
N GLU A 90 -32.43 -13.00 -37.26
CA GLU A 90 -32.61 -12.87 -38.70
C GLU A 90 -33.87 -13.66 -39.08
N SER A 91 -34.94 -12.93 -39.36
CA SER A 91 -36.19 -13.47 -39.90
C SER A 91 -36.70 -12.49 -40.95
N ALA A 92 -36.24 -12.64 -42.19
CA ALA A 92 -36.95 -12.15 -43.37
C ALA A 92 -36.33 -12.71 -44.68
N THR A 93 -36.75 -13.93 -44.99
CA THR A 93 -37.28 -14.40 -46.29
C THR A 93 -37.30 -13.39 -47.46
N ARG A 94 -36.64 -13.81 -48.56
CA ARG A 94 -36.93 -13.64 -50.00
C ARG A 94 -37.68 -12.38 -50.49
N ALA A 95 -37.08 -11.72 -51.48
CA ALA A 95 -37.70 -11.52 -52.80
C ALA A 95 -36.63 -11.69 -53.88
#